data_AF-A0A2E0PNN5-F1
#
_entry.id   AF-A0A2E0PNN5-F1
#
_cell.length_a   1.000
_cell.length_b   1.000
_cell.length_c   1.000
_cell.angle_alpha   90.00
_cell.angle_beta   90.00
_cell.angle_gamma   90.00
#
_symmetry.space_group_name_H-M   'P 1'
#
loop_
_entity.id
_entity.type
_entity.pdbx_description
1 polymer ?
#
loop_
_entity_poly.entity_id
_entity_poly.type
_entity_poly.pdbx_seq_one_letter_code
_entity_poly.pdbx_strand_id
1 'polypeptide(L)' 'MVRKINNEYYLNRAEAVSYILQAYHAKWCFARWSRDEVAFSYEDKGGERKRFLVPAYKTKSSKNVRVRKFDLDHFFSNED' A
#
# COMPACT_ATOMS: atom_id res chain seq x y z
N MET A 1 14.06 -3.45 1.97
CA MET A 1 14.35 -3.22 3.39
C MET A 1 13.43 -2.10 3.83
N VAL A 2 12.45 -2.44 4.66
CA VAL A 2 11.39 -1.53 5.09
C VAL A 2 12.01 -0.37 5.85
N ARG A 3 11.61 0.86 5.50
CA ARG A 3 12.16 2.07 6.14
C ARG A 3 11.27 2.46 7.30
N LYS A 4 11.84 2.53 8.51
CA LYS A 4 11.15 3.01 9.71
C LYS A 4 11.62 4.43 10.03
N ILE A 5 10.70 5.38 10.15
CA ILE A 5 10.99 6.78 10.51
C ILE A 5 9.96 7.18 11.57
N ASN A 6 10.38 7.73 12.71
CA ASN A 6 9.48 8.16 13.80
C ASN A 6 8.41 7.10 14.17
N ASN A 7 8.84 5.85 14.28
CA ASN A 7 7.98 4.69 14.56
C ASN A 7 6.95 4.33 13.47
N GLU A 8 6.98 4.98 12.32
CA GLU A 8 6.11 4.69 11.18
C GLU A 8 6.85 3.93 10.08
N TYR A 9 6.16 2.96 9.48
CA TYR A 9 6.72 2.11 8.43
C TYR A 9 6.38 2.66 7.05
N TYR A 10 7.41 2.82 6.23
CA TYR A 10 7.32 3.27 4.85
C TYR A 10 7.69 2.11 3.93
N LEU A 11 6.69 1.61 3.21
CA LEU A 11 6.78 0.45 2.33
C LEU A 11 7.01 0.93 0.90
N ASN A 12 7.99 0.36 0.21
CA ASN A 12 8.05 0.53 -1.25
C ASN A 12 6.90 -0.26 -1.92
N ARG A 13 6.73 -0.10 -3.24
CA ARG A 13 5.66 -0.77 -4.00
C ARG A 13 5.60 -2.29 -3.78
N ALA A 14 6.73 -3.00 -3.85
CA ALA A 14 6.76 -4.45 -3.69
C ALA A 14 6.47 -4.87 -2.24
N GLU A 15 6.99 -4.12 -1.27
CA GLU A 15 6.72 -4.32 0.15
C GLU A 15 5.23 -4.08 0.48
N ALA A 16 4.61 -3.04 -0.08
CA ALA A 16 3.20 -2.73 0.11
C ALA A 16 2.27 -3.81 -0.48
N VAL A 17 2.56 -4.28 -1.71
CA VAL A 17 1.80 -5.37 -2.33
C VAL A 17 1.92 -6.65 -1.49
N SER A 18 3.13 -7.00 -1.07
CA SER A 18 3.36 -8.19 -0.24
C SER A 18 2.66 -8.08 1.11
N TYR A 19 2.70 -6.89 1.72
CA TYR A 19 1.99 -6.62 2.97
C TYR A 19 0.49 -6.83 2.80
N ILE A 20 -0.12 -6.29 1.74
CA ILE A 20 -1.57 -6.42 1.50
C ILE A 20 -1.97 -7.88 1.31
N LEU A 21 -1.21 -8.62 0.50
CA LEU A 21 -1.46 -10.05 0.25
C LEU A 21 -1.40 -10.88 1.54
N GLN A 22 -0.43 -10.60 2.41
CA GLN A 22 -0.21 -11.39 3.63
C GLN A 22 -1.13 -10.97 4.78
N ALA A 23 -1.26 -9.67 5.04
CA ALA A 23 -1.95 -9.14 6.22
C ALA A 23 -3.48 -9.10 6.05
N TYR A 24 -3.97 -8.84 4.84
CA TYR A 24 -5.41 -8.75 4.56
C TYR A 24 -5.92 -9.93 3.72
N HIS A 25 -5.10 -10.98 3.58
CA HIS A 25 -5.46 -12.22 2.90
C HIS A 25 -6.02 -12.04 1.47
N ALA A 26 -5.59 -10.99 0.76
CA ALA A 26 -6.00 -10.75 -0.62
C ALA A 26 -5.51 -11.87 -1.56
N LYS A 27 -6.33 -12.28 -2.53
CA LYS A 27 -5.97 -13.26 -3.56
C LYS A 27 -4.89 -12.73 -4.50
N TRP A 28 -5.08 -11.48 -4.92
CA TRP A 28 -4.11 -10.75 -5.71
C TRP A 28 -4.16 -9.27 -5.34
N CYS A 29 -3.03 -8.59 -5.53
CA CYS A 29 -2.92 -7.15 -5.33
C CYS A 29 -1.99 -6.59 -6.40
N PHE A 30 -2.41 -5.49 -7.02
CA PHE A 30 -1.67 -4.77 -8.03
C PHE A 30 -1.58 -3.30 -7.65
N ALA A 31 -0.34 -2.78 -7.67
CA ALA A 31 -0.06 -1.39 -7.38
C ALA A 31 0.43 -0.66 -8.64
N ARG A 32 -0.24 0.45 -8.98
CA ARG A 32 0.10 1.34 -10.10
C ARG A 32 0.35 2.75 -9.60
N TRP A 33 1.33 3.42 -10.21
CA TRP A 33 1.60 4.82 -9.93
C TRP A 33 0.53 5.72 -10.56
N SER A 34 0.06 6.73 -9.81
CA SER A 34 -0.99 7.64 -10.21
C SER A 34 -0.67 9.06 -9.73
N ARG A 35 0.10 9.82 -10.53
CA ARG A 35 0.57 11.18 -10.19
C ARG A 35 1.26 11.19 -8.81
N ASP A 36 0.63 11.81 -7.81
CA ASP A 36 1.13 11.96 -6.44
C ASP A 36 0.67 10.84 -5.49
N GLU A 37 0.05 9.79 -6.04
CA GLU A 37 -0.54 8.69 -5.29
C GLU A 37 -0.14 7.33 -5.88
N VAL A 38 -0.36 6.28 -5.09
CA VAL A 38 -0.30 4.89 -5.53
C VAL A 38 -1.70 4.32 -5.49
N ALA A 39 -2.17 3.86 -6.65
CA ALA A 39 -3.43 3.13 -6.76
C ALA A 39 -3.18 1.66 -6.46
N PHE A 40 -3.87 1.13 -5.45
CA PHE A 40 -3.92 -0.28 -5.15
C PHE A 40 -5.24 -0.84 -5.65
N SER A 41 -5.17 -1.94 -6.39
CA SER A 41 -6.32 -2.75 -6.77
C SER A 41 -6.09 -4.14 -6.24
N TYR A 42 -7.06 -4.68 -5.51
CA TYR A 42 -6.96 -6.02 -4.95
C TYR A 42 -8.29 -6.75 -5.05
N GLU A 43 -8.21 -8.06 -4.92
CA GLU A 43 -9.38 -8.93 -4.78
C GLU A 43 -9.26 -9.68 -3.46
N ASP A 44 -10.31 -9.65 -2.67
CA ASP A 44 -10.39 -10.37 -1.41
C ASP A 44 -10.68 -11.87 -1.63
N LYS A 45 -10.80 -12.63 -0.53
CA LYS A 45 -11.17 -14.05 -0.61
C LYS A 45 -12.59 -14.27 -1.14
N GLY A 46 -13.51 -13.35 -0.88
CA GLY A 46 -14.89 -13.35 -1.38
C GLY A 46 -15.00 -13.14 -2.89
N GLY A 47 -13.94 -12.63 -3.53
CA GLY A 47 -13.94 -12.27 -4.95
C GLY A 47 -14.38 -10.84 -5.20
N GLU A 48 -14.56 -10.02 -4.15
CA GLU A 48 -14.84 -8.60 -4.31
C GLU A 48 -13.57 -7.88 -4.73
N ARG A 49 -13.70 -7.00 -5.73
CA ARG A 49 -12.60 -6.19 -6.23
C ARG A 49 -12.75 -4.77 -5.72
N LYS A 50 -11.72 -4.30 -5.02
CA LYS A 50 -11.69 -2.95 -4.47
C LYS A 50 -10.45 -2.22 -4.98
N ARG A 51 -10.60 -0.91 -5.15
CA ARG A 51 -9.53 -0.02 -5.60
C ARG A 51 -9.49 1.21 -4.70
N PHE A 52 -8.30 1.56 -4.24
CA PHE A 52 -8.08 2.72 -3.40
C PHE A 52 -6.78 3.42 -3.75
N LEU A 53 -6.70 4.69 -3.38
CA LEU A 53 -5.56 5.57 -3.61
C LEU A 53 -4.89 5.86 -2.26
N VAL A 54 -3.56 5.86 -2.27
CA VAL A 54 -2.75 6.12 -1.09
C VAL A 54 -1.70 7.18 -1.44
N PRO A 55 -1.48 8.19 -0.58
CA PRO A 55 -0.45 9.21 -0.82
C PRO A 55 0.93 8.60 -1.04
N ALA A 56 1.61 9.06 -2.09
CA ALA A 56 2.96 8.62 -2.42
C ALA A 56 4.00 9.50 -1.73
N TYR A 57 4.90 8.89 -0.97
CA TYR A 57 6.01 9.55 -0.30
C TYR A 57 7.31 9.30 -1.06
N LYS A 58 7.93 10.39 -1.52
CA LYS A 58 9.22 10.36 -2.20
C LYS A 58 10.20 11.26 -1.47
N THR A 59 11.36 10.70 -1.12
CA THR A 59 12.48 11.53 -0.66
C THR A 59 13.16 12.16 -1.86
N LYS A 60 13.51 13.46 -1.80
CA LYS A 60 14.08 14.25 -2.92
C LYS A 60 15.22 13.55 -3.67
N SER A 61 16.05 12.77 -2.98
CA SER A 61 17.21 12.05 -3.51
C SER A 61 16.94 10.61 -3.96
N SER A 62 15.71 10.09 -3.85
CA SER A 62 15.40 8.69 -4.18
C SER A 62 14.37 8.59 -5.30
N LYS A 63 14.64 7.69 -6.25
CA LYS A 63 13.64 7.27 -7.26
C LYS A 63 12.58 6.32 -6.67
N ASN A 64 12.81 5.78 -5.47
CA ASN A 64 11.90 4.85 -4.81
C ASN A 64 10.76 5.60 -4.11
N VAL A 65 9.56 5.39 -4.65
CA VAL A 65 8.29 5.80 -4.04
C VAL A 65 7.93 4.85 -2.91
N ARG A 66 7.44 5.41 -1.81
CA ARG A 66 6.97 4.67 -0.64
C ARG A 66 5.55 5.08 -0.28
N VAL A 67 4.85 4.23 0.43
CA VAL A 67 3.56 4.50 1.06
C VAL A 67 3.67 4.22 2.54
N ARG A 68 2.90 4.91 3.37
CA ARG A 68 2.90 4.62 4.81
C ARG A 68 2.06 3.38 5.04
N LYS A 69 2.54 2.48 5.89
CA LYS A 69 1.76 1.34 6.37
C LYS A 69 0.46 1.82 7.03
N PHE A 70 0.52 2.92 7.77
CA PHE A 70 -0.64 3.53 8.43
C PHE A 70 -1.80 3.82 7.46
N ASP A 71 -1.50 4.37 6.29
CA ASP A 71 -2.56 4.68 5.30
C ASP A 71 -3.18 3.41 4.72
N LEU A 72 -2.38 2.35 4.54
CA LEU A 72 -2.89 1.04 4.16
C LEU A 72 -3.80 0.48 5.26
N ASP A 73 -3.30 0.44 6.51
CA ASP A 73 -4.06 -0.05 7.65
C ASP A 73 -5.39 0.69 7.79
N HIS A 74 -5.38 2.02 7.67
CA HIS A 74 -6.58 2.84 7.75
C HIS A 74 -7.61 2.49 6.68
N PHE A 75 -7.19 2.19 5.45
CA PHE A 75 -8.12 1.75 4.40
C PHE A 75 -8.83 0.44 4.78
N PHE A 76 -8.08 -0.56 5.22
CA PHE A 76 -8.63 -1.88 5.57
C PHE A 76 -9.36 -1.90 6.92
N SER A 77 -9.08 -0.93 7.81
CA SER A 77 -9.80 -0.77 9.08
C SER A 77 -11.17 -0.11 8.93
N ASN A 78 -11.46 0.54 7.79
CA ASN A 78 -12.77 1.14 7.51
C ASN A 78 -13.70 0.20 6.70
N GLU A 79 -13.34 -1.09 6.54
CA GLU A 79 -14.23 -2.12 5.95
C GLU A 79 -15.16 -2.75 7.02
N ASP A 80 -15.83 -1.91 7.83
CA ASP A 80 -16.96 -2.30 8.70
C ASP A 80 -18.30 -2.12 7.96
#